data_AF-A0A6J4RSN9-F1
#
_entry.id   AF-A0A6J4RSN9-F1
#
_cell.length_a   1.000
_cell.length_b   1.000
_cell.length_c   1.000
_cell.angle_alpha   90.00
_cell.angle_beta   90.00
_cell.angle_gamma   90.00
#
_symmetry.space_group_name_H-M   'P 1'
#
loop_
_entity.id
_entity.type
_entity.pdbx_description
1 polymer ?
#
loop_
_entity_poly.entity_id
_entity_poly.type
_entity_poly.pdbx_seq_one_letter_code
_entity_poly.pdbx_strand_id
1 'polypeptide(L)'
;GDGLSLDIEQEHQEINEVYAAVERSRRGDPGREELIERAIALLDADVREEEDELLPRLRAALDDEQLQRLGMTWEIVRRTSPTRAHPVVSRRPPGQTLSALPLTVLDRSRDNLDRLARRAPQPLATASTVASRALGAVAGAVEHLPPFPRGEHPSTHTPRTDVE
;
A
#
# COMPACT_ATOMS: atom_id res chain seq x y z
N GLY A 1 22.53 -0.14 -7.91
CA GLY A 1 21.87 -0.49 -6.65
C GLY A 1 20.87 0.59 -6.35
N ASP A 2 21.33 1.70 -5.78
CA ASP A 2 20.45 2.69 -5.16
C ASP A 2 19.58 3.50 -6.14
N GLY A 3 20.07 3.80 -7.35
CA GLY A 3 19.30 4.54 -8.37
C GLY A 3 18.05 3.78 -8.83
N LEU A 4 18.23 2.54 -9.28
CA LEU A 4 17.12 1.68 -9.72
C LEU A 4 16.08 1.47 -8.61
N SER A 5 16.52 1.27 -7.36
CA SER A 5 15.59 1.12 -6.23
C SER A 5 14.78 2.39 -5.96
N LEU A 6 15.39 3.57 -6.13
CA LEU A 6 14.69 4.84 -5.95
C LEU A 6 13.67 5.10 -7.06
N ASP A 7 13.99 4.72 -8.30
CA ASP A 7 13.08 4.86 -9.45
C ASP A 7 11.82 3.98 -9.25
N ILE A 8 12.01 2.69 -8.92
CA ILE A 8 10.92 1.76 -8.59
C ILE A 8 10.05 2.29 -7.44
N GLU A 9 10.68 2.87 -6.41
CA GLU A 9 9.95 3.44 -5.27
C GLU A 9 9.03 4.59 -5.66
N GLN A 10 9.44 5.44 -6.61
CA GLN A 10 8.64 6.55 -7.10
C GLN A 10 7.45 6.05 -7.93
N GLU A 11 7.66 5.06 -8.80
CA GLU A 11 6.58 4.44 -9.58
C GLU A 11 5.55 3.76 -8.66
N HIS A 12 6.03 3.01 -7.67
CA HIS A 12 5.16 2.39 -6.68
C HIS A 12 4.45 3.43 -5.79
N GLN A 13 5.04 4.61 -5.60
CA GLN A 13 4.38 5.71 -4.91
C GLN A 13 3.20 6.27 -5.74
N GLU A 14 3.38 6.45 -7.05
CA GLU A 14 2.28 6.86 -7.94
C GLU A 14 1.12 5.86 -7.88
N ILE A 15 1.42 4.55 -7.95
CA ILE A 15 0.41 3.50 -7.83
C ILE A 15 -0.37 3.62 -6.50
N ASN A 16 0.31 3.83 -5.38
CA ASN A 16 -0.32 4.01 -4.07
C ASN A 16 -1.25 5.22 -4.04
N GLU A 17 -0.84 6.35 -4.62
CA GLU A 17 -1.61 7.58 -4.64
C GLU A 17 -2.90 7.42 -5.46
N VAL A 18 -2.79 6.82 -6.65
CA VAL A 18 -3.95 6.52 -7.50
C VAL A 18 -4.87 5.51 -6.80
N TYR A 19 -4.33 4.44 -6.22
CA TYR A 19 -5.13 3.44 -5.51
C TYR A 19 -5.85 4.04 -4.29
N ALA A 20 -5.16 4.89 -3.51
CA ALA A 20 -5.75 5.61 -2.39
C ALA A 20 -6.84 6.60 -2.84
N ALA A 21 -6.72 7.19 -4.03
CA ALA A 21 -7.79 8.01 -4.62
C ALA A 21 -9.01 7.16 -5.00
N VAL A 22 -8.80 5.98 -5.60
CA VAL A 22 -9.87 5.02 -5.89
C VAL A 22 -10.58 4.58 -4.60
N GLU A 23 -9.86 4.29 -3.52
CA GLU A 23 -10.46 3.88 -2.24
C GLU A 23 -11.31 4.99 -1.59
N ARG A 24 -10.89 6.26 -1.74
CA ARG A 24 -11.64 7.42 -1.21
C ARG A 24 -12.89 7.74 -2.02
N SER A 25 -12.88 7.44 -3.33
CA SER A 25 -14.00 7.68 -4.24
C SER A 25 -15.20 6.75 -3.97
N ARG A 26 -16.41 7.26 -4.20
CA ARG A 26 -17.67 6.50 -4.10
C ARG A 26 -18.15 6.07 -5.47
N ARG A 27 -18.95 5.00 -5.51
CA ARG A 27 -19.65 4.61 -6.74
C ARG A 27 -20.53 5.76 -7.24
N GLY A 28 -20.33 6.14 -8.50
CA GLY A 28 -21.05 7.24 -9.13
C GLY A 28 -20.36 8.60 -9.05
N ASP A 29 -19.24 8.72 -8.33
CA ASP A 29 -18.46 9.95 -8.32
C ASP A 29 -17.86 10.21 -9.72
N PRO A 30 -17.95 11.44 -10.26
CA PRO A 30 -17.28 11.81 -11.51
C PRO A 30 -15.78 11.53 -11.44
N GLY A 31 -15.19 10.96 -12.49
CA GLY A 31 -13.75 10.66 -12.58
C GLY A 31 -13.30 9.39 -11.85
N ARG A 32 -14.18 8.69 -11.11
CA ARG A 32 -13.80 7.41 -10.46
C ARG A 32 -13.40 6.33 -11.46
N GLU A 33 -14.07 6.27 -12.60
CA GLU A 33 -13.76 5.28 -13.66
C GLU A 33 -12.38 5.54 -14.26
N GLU A 34 -12.07 6.80 -14.57
CA GLU A 34 -10.74 7.23 -15.03
C GLU A 34 -9.63 6.88 -14.02
N LEU A 35 -9.88 7.07 -12.71
CA LEU A 35 -8.93 6.67 -11.66
C LEU A 35 -8.69 5.15 -11.66
N ILE A 36 -9.73 4.34 -11.89
CA ILE A 36 -9.60 2.88 -11.96
C ILE A 36 -8.81 2.48 -13.21
N GLU A 37 -9.13 3.06 -14.36
CA GLU A 37 -8.40 2.79 -15.61
C GLU A 37 -6.93 3.16 -15.47
N ARG A 38 -6.62 4.30 -14.83
CA ARG A 38 -5.24 4.70 -14.53
C ARG A 38 -4.55 3.70 -13.60
N ALA A 39 -5.22 3.26 -12.53
CA ALA A 39 -4.67 2.28 -11.60
C ALA A 39 -4.33 0.96 -12.31
N ILE A 40 -5.24 0.48 -13.18
CA ILE A 40 -5.03 -0.75 -13.95
C ILE A 40 -3.84 -0.59 -14.89
N ALA A 41 -3.75 0.53 -15.63
CA ALA A 41 -2.66 0.77 -16.56
C ALA A 41 -1.28 0.83 -15.87
N LEU A 42 -1.21 1.49 -14.71
CA LEU A 42 0.03 1.56 -13.92
C LEU A 42 0.44 0.19 -13.37
N LEU A 43 -0.52 -0.59 -12.84
CA LEU A 43 -0.26 -1.93 -12.33
C LEU A 43 0.17 -2.89 -13.44
N ASP A 44 -0.42 -2.80 -14.63
CA ASP A 44 -0.03 -3.65 -15.77
C ASP A 44 1.40 -3.34 -16.22
N ALA A 45 1.78 -2.05 -16.29
CA ALA A 45 3.14 -1.65 -16.62
C ALA A 45 4.16 -2.16 -15.59
N ASP A 46 3.87 -1.97 -14.29
CA ASP A 46 4.72 -2.43 -13.17
C ASP A 46 4.92 -3.95 -13.19
N VAL A 47 3.84 -4.73 -13.37
CA VAL A 47 3.92 -6.19 -13.47
C VAL A 47 4.81 -6.61 -14.65
N ARG A 48 4.68 -5.95 -15.81
CA ARG A 48 5.52 -6.29 -16.98
C ARG A 48 6.99 -5.99 -16.73
N GLU A 49 7.31 -4.87 -16.12
CA GLU A 49 8.70 -4.55 -15.75
C GLU A 49 9.27 -5.54 -14.74
N GLU A 50 8.51 -5.85 -13.68
CA GLU A 50 8.94 -6.80 -12.65
C GLU A 50 9.15 -8.20 -13.24
N GLU A 51 8.19 -8.73 -14.00
CA GLU A 51 8.23 -10.10 -14.53
C GLU A 51 9.22 -10.28 -15.69
N ASP A 52 9.33 -9.29 -16.59
CA ASP A 52 10.18 -9.42 -17.77
C ASP A 52 11.64 -9.01 -17.50
N GLU A 53 11.89 -8.11 -16.54
CA GLU A 53 13.23 -7.56 -16.30
C GLU A 53 13.77 -7.83 -14.90
N LEU A 54 13.07 -7.39 -13.85
CA LEU A 54 13.64 -7.33 -12.50
C LEU A 54 13.78 -8.72 -11.86
N LEU A 55 12.72 -9.52 -11.88
CA LEU A 55 12.71 -10.87 -11.30
C LEU A 55 13.69 -11.82 -12.02
N PRO A 56 13.79 -11.84 -13.37
CA PRO A 56 14.82 -12.60 -14.06
C PRO A 56 16.25 -12.19 -13.68
N ARG A 57 16.52 -10.87 -13.57
CA ARG A 57 17.83 -10.37 -13.12
C ARG A 57 18.15 -10.79 -11.69
N LEU A 58 17.17 -10.74 -10.79
CA LEU A 58 17.30 -11.19 -9.40
C LEU A 58 17.63 -12.69 -9.33
N ARG A 59 16.91 -13.53 -10.10
CA ARG A 59 17.17 -14.98 -10.18
C ARG A 59 18.55 -15.30 -10.75
N ALA A 60 19.04 -14.52 -11.71
CA ALA A 60 20.38 -14.70 -12.27
C ALA A 60 21.50 -14.29 -11.30
N ALA A 61 21.22 -13.36 -10.38
CA ALA A 61 22.21 -12.83 -9.44
C ALA A 61 22.34 -13.62 -8.13
N LEU A 62 21.36 -14.45 -7.79
CA LEU A 62 21.29 -15.18 -6.52
C LEU A 62 21.32 -16.69 -6.72
N ASP A 63 22.01 -17.39 -5.82
CA ASP A 63 21.95 -18.84 -5.74
C ASP A 63 20.64 -19.34 -5.08
N ASP A 64 20.39 -20.66 -5.15
CA ASP A 64 19.18 -21.26 -4.62
C ASP A 64 19.02 -21.10 -3.10
N GLU A 65 20.13 -21.09 -2.34
CA GLU A 65 20.08 -20.92 -0.89
C GLU A 65 19.71 -19.49 -0.52
N GLN A 66 20.31 -18.50 -1.20
CA GLN A 66 19.99 -17.09 -1.07
C GLN A 66 18.53 -16.82 -1.41
N LEU A 67 17.99 -17.43 -2.47
CA LEU A 67 16.60 -17.28 -2.85
C LEU A 67 15.62 -17.89 -1.83
N GLN A 68 15.97 -19.03 -1.21
CA GLN A 68 15.17 -19.58 -0.12
C GLN A 68 15.13 -18.65 1.09
N ARG A 69 16.29 -18.07 1.48
CA ARG A 69 16.35 -17.09 2.57
C ARG A 69 15.56 -15.81 2.26
N LEU A 70 15.62 -15.36 1.01
CA LEU A 70 14.84 -14.22 0.54
C LEU A 70 13.34 -14.52 0.62
N GLY A 71 12.90 -15.70 0.16
CA GLY A 71 11.50 -16.12 0.25
C GLY A 71 10.97 -16.20 1.69
N MET A 72 11.78 -16.69 2.63
CA MET A 72 11.42 -16.67 4.05
C MET A 72 11.26 -15.25 4.59
N THR A 73 12.20 -14.36 4.26
CA THR A 73 12.13 -12.95 4.66
C THR A 73 10.89 -12.27 4.07
N TRP A 74 10.62 -12.50 2.79
CA TRP A 74 9.46 -11.96 2.10
C TRP A 74 8.14 -12.39 2.75
N GLU A 75 8.01 -13.67 3.12
CA GLU A 75 6.79 -14.17 3.75
C GLU A 75 6.58 -13.59 5.17
N ILE A 76 7.66 -13.29 5.91
CA ILE A 76 7.57 -12.55 7.17
C ILE A 76 7.04 -11.15 6.91
N VAL A 77 7.67 -10.42 5.98
CA VAL A 77 7.28 -9.05 5.62
C VAL A 77 5.81 -9.00 5.19
N ARG A 78 5.40 -9.87 4.26
CA ARG A 78 4.02 -9.98 3.78
C ARG A 78 2.99 -10.15 4.90
N ARG A 79 3.31 -10.93 5.94
CA ARG A 79 2.40 -11.15 7.08
C ARG A 79 2.32 -9.97 8.03
N THR A 80 3.31 -9.09 8.01
CA THR A 80 3.34 -7.88 8.85
C THR A 80 3.03 -6.61 8.07
N SER A 81 2.91 -6.69 6.75
CA SER A 81 2.56 -5.55 5.89
C SER A 81 1.05 -5.26 5.90
N PRO A 82 0.67 -3.98 5.84
CA PRO A 82 -0.72 -3.57 5.63
C PRO A 82 -1.27 -4.09 4.30
N THR A 83 -2.60 -4.16 4.19
CA THR A 83 -3.27 -4.69 2.98
C THR A 83 -3.83 -3.60 2.07
N ARG A 84 -3.67 -2.33 2.45
CA ARG A 84 -4.13 -1.16 1.68
C ARG A 84 -2.99 -0.17 1.46
N ALA A 85 -3.23 0.77 0.55
CA ALA A 85 -2.27 1.81 0.24
C ALA A 85 -2.18 2.83 1.38
N HIS A 86 -0.95 3.15 1.79
CA HIS A 86 -0.63 4.16 2.79
C HIS A 86 0.40 5.14 2.21
N PRO A 87 -0.01 6.04 1.31
CA PRO A 87 0.90 6.87 0.53
C PRO A 87 1.73 7.84 1.37
N VAL A 88 1.29 8.16 2.60
CA VAL A 88 1.97 9.09 3.51
C VAL A 88 3.14 8.44 4.27
N VAL A 89 3.13 7.11 4.39
CA VAL A 89 4.18 6.37 5.08
C VAL A 89 5.41 6.27 4.20
N SER A 90 6.60 6.47 4.76
CA SER A 90 7.84 6.28 4.02
C SER A 90 7.99 4.82 3.60
N ARG A 91 8.44 4.61 2.36
CA ARG A 91 8.80 3.29 1.82
C ARG A 91 10.14 2.76 2.33
N ARG A 92 10.84 3.54 3.18
CA ARG A 92 12.11 3.18 3.79
C ARG A 92 12.02 3.12 5.32
N PRO A 93 12.89 2.31 5.99
CA PRO A 93 13.04 2.36 7.43
C PRO A 93 13.42 3.76 7.93
N PRO A 94 13.14 4.13 9.20
CA PRO A 94 12.39 3.35 10.18
C PRO A 94 10.86 3.48 10.05
N GLY A 95 10.36 4.48 9.31
CA GLY A 95 8.92 4.76 9.18
C GLY A 95 8.10 3.59 8.64
N GLN A 96 8.61 2.92 7.59
CA GLN A 96 8.01 1.71 7.03
C GLN A 96 7.82 0.61 8.08
N THR A 97 8.89 0.27 8.78
CA THR A 97 8.90 -0.85 9.74
C THR A 97 8.01 -0.56 10.95
N LEU A 98 8.03 0.68 11.45
CA LEU A 98 7.30 1.06 12.66
C LEU A 98 5.78 1.20 12.43
N SER A 99 5.38 1.55 11.21
CA SER A 99 3.97 1.67 10.83
C SER A 99 3.31 0.34 10.47
N ALA A 100 4.09 -0.68 10.11
CA ALA A 100 3.62 -1.95 9.58
C ALA A 100 2.56 -2.61 10.48
N LEU A 101 2.84 -2.80 11.77
CA LEU A 101 1.92 -3.47 12.69
C LEU A 101 0.60 -2.71 12.96
N PRO A 102 0.60 -1.43 13.38
CA PRO A 102 -0.65 -0.73 13.66
C PRO A 102 -1.53 -0.61 12.42
N LEU A 103 -0.96 -0.31 11.25
CA LEU A 103 -1.71 -0.20 10.00
C LEU A 103 -2.26 -1.56 9.54
N THR A 104 -1.49 -2.64 9.67
CA THR A 104 -1.96 -4.00 9.36
C THR A 104 -3.19 -4.40 10.18
N VAL A 105 -3.23 -4.04 11.47
CA VAL A 105 -4.39 -4.36 12.33
C VAL A 105 -5.63 -3.60 11.87
N LEU A 106 -5.49 -2.31 11.55
CA LEU A 106 -6.59 -1.48 11.05
C LEU A 106 -7.12 -2.02 9.73
N ASP A 107 -6.22 -2.31 8.80
CA ASP A 107 -6.55 -2.81 7.47
C ASP A 107 -7.26 -4.16 7.49
N ARG A 108 -6.73 -5.13 8.24
CA ARG A 108 -7.38 -6.45 8.36
C ARG A 108 -8.76 -6.34 9.01
N SER A 109 -8.94 -5.39 9.93
CA SER A 109 -10.24 -5.11 10.54
C SER A 109 -11.21 -4.55 9.49
N ARG A 110 -10.76 -3.59 8.66
CA ARG A 110 -11.54 -3.06 7.53
C ARG A 110 -11.90 -4.15 6.53
N ASP A 111 -10.96 -5.03 6.18
CA ASP A 111 -11.21 -6.12 5.24
C ASP A 111 -12.28 -7.09 5.74
N ASN A 112 -12.28 -7.39 7.04
CA ASN A 112 -13.33 -8.21 7.65
C ASN A 112 -14.69 -7.50 7.65
N LEU A 113 -14.73 -6.19 7.95
CA LEU A 113 -15.96 -5.40 7.88
C LEU A 113 -16.49 -5.30 6.45
N ASP A 114 -15.63 -5.11 5.46
CA ASP A 114 -16.02 -5.06 4.04
C ASP A 114 -16.53 -6.43 3.56
N ARG A 115 -15.91 -7.53 4.00
CA ARG A 115 -16.40 -8.89 3.75
C ARG A 115 -17.77 -9.12 4.39
N LEU A 116 -17.99 -8.61 5.60
CA LEU A 116 -19.27 -8.71 6.29
C LEU A 116 -20.33 -7.87 5.58
N ALA A 117 -20.00 -6.63 5.21
CA ALA A 117 -20.90 -5.72 4.50
C ALA A 117 -21.42 -6.30 3.18
N ARG A 118 -20.59 -7.08 2.47
CA ARG A 118 -20.99 -7.77 1.23
C ARG A 118 -21.93 -8.96 1.43
N ARG A 119 -21.99 -9.54 2.63
CA ARG A 119 -22.71 -10.81 2.90
C ARG A 119 -23.89 -10.67 3.85
N ALA A 120 -23.89 -9.64 4.71
CA ALA A 120 -24.91 -9.45 5.72
C ALA A 120 -26.21 -8.86 5.15
N PRO A 121 -27.37 -9.14 5.76
CA PRO A 121 -28.60 -8.43 5.46
C PRO A 121 -28.53 -6.97 5.94
N GLN A 122 -29.40 -6.12 5.40
CA GLN A 122 -29.62 -4.79 5.97
C GLN A 122 -30.33 -4.92 7.33
N PRO A 123 -29.98 -4.12 8.36
CA PRO A 123 -29.13 -2.92 8.34
C PRO A 123 -27.64 -3.17 8.64
N LEU A 124 -27.26 -4.41 8.97
CA LEU A 124 -25.90 -4.75 9.39
C LEU A 124 -24.87 -4.42 8.31
N ALA A 125 -25.19 -4.65 7.03
CA ALA A 125 -24.32 -4.29 5.91
C ALA A 125 -23.94 -2.80 5.88
N THR A 126 -24.92 -1.93 6.14
CA THR A 126 -24.71 -0.48 6.23
C THR A 126 -23.83 -0.12 7.43
N ALA A 127 -24.13 -0.69 8.61
CA ALA A 127 -23.33 -0.44 9.81
C ALA A 127 -21.87 -0.88 9.63
N SER A 128 -21.61 -2.05 9.02
CA SER A 128 -20.26 -2.54 8.73
C SER A 128 -19.52 -1.63 7.75
N THR A 129 -20.20 -1.08 6.74
CA THR A 129 -19.60 -0.13 5.79
C THR A 129 -19.22 1.19 6.48
N VAL A 130 -20.08 1.69 7.38
CA VAL A 130 -19.78 2.90 8.16
C VAL A 130 -18.59 2.67 9.09
N ALA A 131 -18.56 1.54 9.79
CA ALA A 131 -17.45 1.17 10.66
C ALA A 131 -16.13 1.03 9.88
N SER A 132 -16.15 0.39 8.70
CA SER A 132 -14.98 0.24 7.82
C SER A 132 -14.43 1.60 7.39
N ARG A 133 -15.31 2.54 7.01
CA ARG A 133 -14.92 3.92 6.68
C ARG A 133 -14.33 4.67 7.86
N ALA A 134 -14.88 4.52 9.05
CA ALA A 134 -14.36 5.15 10.26
C ALA A 134 -12.94 4.65 10.57
N LEU A 135 -12.68 3.34 10.48
CA LEU A 135 -11.33 2.79 10.61
C LEU A 135 -10.39 3.29 9.50
N GLY A 136 -10.90 3.53 8.29
CA GLY A 136 -10.11 4.15 7.22
C GLY A 136 -9.67 5.58 7.53
N ALA A 137 -10.57 6.39 8.12
CA ALA A 137 -10.20 7.73 8.59
C ALA A 137 -9.16 7.67 9.73
N VAL A 138 -9.27 6.70 10.64
CA VAL A 138 -8.26 6.48 11.69
C VAL A 138 -6.93 6.07 11.08
N ALA A 139 -6.91 5.16 10.12
CA ALA A 139 -5.68 4.75 9.42
C ALA A 139 -4.99 5.95 8.77
N GLY A 140 -5.73 6.78 8.03
CA GLY A 140 -5.18 8.00 7.42
C GLY A 140 -4.56 8.95 8.47
N ALA A 141 -5.21 9.13 9.62
CA ALA A 141 -4.63 9.94 10.70
C ALA A 141 -3.35 9.31 11.31
N VAL A 142 -3.33 7.97 11.44
CA VAL A 142 -2.18 7.22 11.96
C VAL A 142 -0.97 7.35 11.04
N GLU A 143 -1.16 7.36 9.72
CA GLU A 143 -0.06 7.48 8.75
C GLU A 143 0.78 8.76 8.91
N HIS A 144 0.19 9.84 9.40
CA HIS A 144 0.89 11.11 9.64
C HIS A 144 1.67 11.15 10.96
N LEU A 145 1.54 10.15 11.82
CA LEU A 145 2.21 10.14 13.12
C LEU A 145 3.72 9.96 12.95
N PRO A 146 4.56 10.74 13.66
CA PRO A 146 5.98 10.50 13.66
C PRO A 146 6.29 9.13 14.30
N PRO A 147 7.21 8.32 13.73
CA PRO A 147 8.12 8.62 12.63
C PRO A 147 7.66 8.09 11.25
N PHE A 148 6.38 7.78 11.02
CA PHE A 148 5.94 7.02 9.85
C PHE A 148 6.22 7.68 8.49
N PRO A 149 6.09 9.02 8.33
CA PRO A 149 6.47 9.68 7.07
C PRO A 149 7.98 9.79 6.85
N ARG A 150 8.84 9.34 7.79
CA ARG A 150 10.30 9.52 7.71
C ARG A 150 11.01 8.21 7.39
N GLY A 151 11.75 8.23 6.30
CA GLY A 151 12.75 7.23 5.95
C GLY A 151 14.15 7.55 6.48
N GLU A 152 15.12 6.74 6.06
CA GLU A 152 16.51 6.74 6.53
C GLU A 152 17.32 7.94 6.01
N HIS A 153 16.90 8.53 4.90
CA HIS A 153 17.49 9.71 4.28
C HIS A 153 16.42 10.78 3.98
N PRO A 154 16.74 12.10 4.05
CA PRO A 154 15.75 13.15 3.78
C PRO A 154 15.03 13.05 2.43
N SER A 155 15.67 12.49 1.39
CA SER A 155 15.06 12.25 0.07
C SER A 155 14.00 11.13 0.06
N THR A 156 13.91 10.35 1.14
CA THR A 156 12.97 9.23 1.32
C THR A 156 11.82 9.59 2.27
N HIS A 157 11.77 10.85 2.69
CA HIS A 157 10.64 11.40 3.42
C HIS A 157 9.47 11.59 2.47
N THR A 158 8.28 11.21 2.90
CA THR A 158 7.08 11.56 2.15
C THR A 158 6.78 13.04 2.37
N PRO A 159 6.67 13.85 1.30
CA PRO A 159 6.35 15.27 1.44
C PRO A 159 4.98 15.41 2.13
N ARG A 160 4.93 16.26 3.15
CA ARG A 160 3.68 16.58 3.85
C ARG A 160 2.80 17.36 2.87
N THR A 161 1.74 16.74 2.36
CA THR A 161 0.66 17.50 1.73
C THR A 161 -0.04 18.22 2.88
N ASP A 162 0.31 19.49 3.06
CA ASP A 162 -0.43 20.37 3.95
C ASP A 162 -1.84 20.50 3.35
N VAL A 163 -2.79 19.78 3.94
CA VAL A 163 -4.21 19.99 3.67
C VAL A 163 -4.54 21.33 4.33
N GLU A 164 -4.52 22.41 3.55
CA GLU A 164 -5.23 23.66 3.85
C GLU A 164 -6.75 23.45 3.78
#